data_AF-V2WXK4-F1
#
_entry.id   AF-V2WXK4-F1
#
_cell.length_a   1.000
_cell.length_b   1.000
_cell.length_c   1.000
_cell.angle_alpha   90.00
_cell.angle_beta   90.00
_cell.angle_gamma   90.00
#
_symmetry.space_group_name_H-M   'P 1'
#
loop_
_entity.id
_entity.type
_entity.pdbx_description
1 polymer ?
#
loop_
_entity_poly.entity_id
_entity_poly.type
_entity_poly.pdbx_seq_one_letter_code
_entity_poly.pdbx_strand_id
1 'polypeptide(L)'
;MPTIEETLEPFLSVRNILVEPISTLCFMFFIYGLYVVIFTICVYVLTRRAERPNRGLYLTCIITLFVLITACNTVVTVVYIDQSIVEFTAAKTRKYRAVLKLLTGQTTITRLGSVIPELFPVLINIVADFMLIHRCHIIWGSRKRIGIPLFLVSFVVNAIGLAAAIVVTVGSLNYEDDRFRSVYATGGRIRSGFFVTNAVFNSILTLMTAGRIWWITRKARKLLGQSVDREYNTIVAAILESGIVYPVVMIIRVIITYANDPTQESLVPIELVPVVYQAAGIAPTLIIVRVSLGKTVDSVNQMLSTLHFAEREAGDTETRQKVDDTDISRVHNVDFDDPTRQPSYSGSSRSNEGSKQKMEPTTTIM
;
A
#
# COMPACT_ATOMS: atom_id res chain seq x y z
N MET A 1 -48.26 -18.11 11.20
CA MET A 1 -46.79 -18.07 11.36
C MET A 1 -46.23 -19.09 10.38
N PRO A 2 -45.29 -18.73 9.50
CA PRO A 2 -44.66 -19.70 8.62
C PRO A 2 -44.00 -20.81 9.44
N THR A 3 -44.04 -22.03 8.95
CA THR A 3 -43.36 -23.15 9.60
C THR A 3 -41.84 -22.98 9.51
N ILE A 4 -41.08 -23.59 10.42
CA ILE A 4 -39.60 -23.56 10.38
C ILE A 4 -39.09 -24.10 9.04
N GLU A 5 -39.80 -25.06 8.43
CA GLU A 5 -39.53 -25.55 7.08
C GLU A 5 -39.72 -24.47 6.00
N GLU A 6 -40.84 -23.73 6.01
CA GLU A 6 -41.10 -22.61 5.08
C GLU A 6 -40.09 -21.47 5.19
N THR A 7 -39.57 -21.21 6.38
CA THR A 7 -38.56 -20.16 6.61
C THR A 7 -37.14 -20.60 6.24
N LEU A 8 -36.83 -21.90 6.33
CA LEU A 8 -35.53 -22.43 5.92
C LEU A 8 -35.48 -22.88 4.45
N GLU A 9 -36.61 -23.05 3.77
CA GLU A 9 -36.67 -23.49 2.37
C GLU A 9 -35.77 -22.69 1.40
N PRO A 10 -35.72 -21.33 1.45
CA PRO A 10 -34.80 -20.57 0.60
C PRO A 10 -33.32 -20.76 1.00
N PHE A 11 -33.02 -20.99 2.28
CA PHE A 11 -31.66 -21.26 2.77
C PHE A 11 -31.20 -22.69 2.42
N LEU A 12 -32.13 -23.64 2.35
CA LEU A 12 -31.86 -25.07 2.10
C LEU A 12 -31.95 -25.46 0.62
N SER A 13 -32.09 -24.50 -0.29
CA SER A 13 -32.03 -24.79 -1.72
C SER A 13 -30.68 -25.37 -2.11
N VAL A 14 -30.67 -26.39 -2.98
CA VAL A 14 -29.45 -27.04 -3.50
C VAL A 14 -28.45 -26.02 -4.07
N ARG A 15 -28.96 -24.92 -4.62
CA ARG A 15 -28.15 -23.80 -5.11
C ARG A 15 -27.33 -23.13 -4.00
N ASN A 16 -27.90 -22.92 -2.81
CA ASN A 16 -27.22 -22.22 -1.72
C ASN A 16 -26.35 -23.17 -0.91
N ILE A 17 -26.81 -24.41 -0.68
CA ILE A 17 -26.04 -25.42 0.07
C ILE A 17 -24.75 -25.84 -0.67
N LEU A 18 -24.78 -25.87 -2.01
CA LEU A 18 -23.67 -26.43 -2.81
C LEU A 18 -23.04 -25.43 -3.77
N VAL A 19 -23.82 -24.69 -4.56
CA VAL A 19 -23.24 -23.88 -5.66
C VAL A 19 -22.49 -22.68 -5.11
N GLU A 20 -23.05 -21.97 -4.12
CA GLU A 20 -22.42 -20.80 -3.50
C GLU A 20 -21.08 -21.13 -2.80
N PRO A 21 -21.01 -22.09 -1.85
CA PRO A 21 -19.76 -22.40 -1.16
C PRO A 21 -18.71 -22.99 -2.13
N ILE A 22 -19.12 -23.88 -3.04
CA ILE A 22 -18.17 -24.49 -3.99
C ILE A 22 -17.62 -23.45 -4.95
N SER A 23 -18.47 -22.61 -5.56
CA SER A 23 -18.02 -21.59 -6.51
C SER A 23 -17.10 -20.55 -5.84
N THR A 24 -17.45 -20.12 -4.63
CA THR A 24 -16.66 -19.18 -3.83
C THR A 24 -15.28 -19.76 -3.49
N LEU A 25 -15.23 -21.00 -2.97
CA LEU A 25 -13.97 -21.66 -2.64
C LEU A 25 -13.11 -21.94 -3.88
N CYS A 26 -13.71 -22.40 -4.99
CA CYS A 26 -12.99 -22.63 -6.24
C CYS A 26 -12.31 -21.35 -6.74
N PHE A 27 -13.04 -20.23 -6.76
CA PHE A 27 -12.49 -18.96 -7.21
C PHE A 27 -11.44 -18.42 -6.24
N MET A 28 -11.67 -18.53 -4.93
CA MET A 28 -10.71 -18.17 -3.89
C MET A 28 -9.38 -18.94 -4.05
N PHE A 29 -9.43 -20.27 -4.21
CA PHE A 29 -8.24 -21.10 -4.36
C PHE A 29 -7.52 -20.90 -5.70
N PHE A 30 -8.27 -20.62 -6.77
CA PHE A 30 -7.67 -20.29 -8.07
C PHE A 30 -6.78 -19.04 -7.96
N ILE A 31 -7.31 -17.95 -7.38
CA ILE A 31 -6.56 -16.70 -7.16
C ILE A 31 -5.40 -16.93 -6.17
N TYR A 32 -5.63 -17.71 -5.12
CA TYR A 32 -4.59 -18.05 -4.16
C TYR A 32 -3.43 -18.81 -4.81
N GLY A 33 -3.72 -19.75 -5.71
CA GLY A 33 -2.71 -20.47 -6.50
C GLY A 33 -1.84 -19.54 -7.33
N LEU A 34 -2.45 -18.55 -8.00
CA LEU A 34 -1.70 -17.50 -8.71
C LEU A 34 -0.82 -16.69 -7.75
N TYR A 35 -1.34 -16.36 -6.56
CA TYR A 35 -0.59 -15.63 -5.55
C TYR A 35 0.62 -16.41 -5.03
N VAL A 36 0.49 -17.73 -4.80
CA VAL A 36 1.61 -18.60 -4.42
C VAL A 36 2.74 -18.52 -5.45
N VAL A 37 2.43 -18.62 -6.74
CA VAL A 37 3.44 -18.50 -7.81
C VAL A 37 4.13 -17.14 -7.78
N ILE A 38 3.35 -16.05 -7.68
CA ILE A 38 3.89 -14.68 -7.63
C ILE A 38 4.78 -14.49 -6.39
N PHE A 39 4.34 -15.00 -5.23
CA PHE A 39 5.09 -14.95 -3.98
C PHE A 39 6.42 -15.70 -4.11
N THR A 40 6.41 -16.93 -4.65
CA THR A 40 7.64 -17.71 -4.85
C THR A 40 8.61 -16.99 -5.77
N ILE A 41 8.14 -16.44 -6.90
CA ILE A 41 8.97 -15.64 -7.80
C ILE A 41 9.53 -14.41 -7.07
N CYS A 42 8.70 -13.73 -6.28
CA CYS A 42 9.11 -12.55 -5.53
C CYS A 42 10.21 -12.85 -4.53
N VAL A 43 10.05 -13.90 -3.72
CA VAL A 43 11.06 -14.36 -2.77
C VAL A 43 12.34 -14.77 -3.49
N TYR A 44 12.24 -15.53 -4.58
CA TYR A 44 13.40 -15.92 -5.39
C TYR A 44 14.19 -14.72 -5.92
N VAL A 45 13.49 -13.72 -6.46
CA VAL A 45 14.12 -12.51 -7.01
C VAL A 45 14.73 -11.65 -5.89
N LEU A 46 14.04 -11.50 -4.75
CA LEU A 46 14.55 -10.72 -3.61
C LEU A 46 15.74 -11.39 -2.93
N THR A 47 15.77 -12.72 -2.89
CA THR A 47 16.85 -13.45 -2.22
C THR A 47 18.15 -13.47 -3.03
N ARG A 48 18.05 -13.56 -4.36
CA ARG A 48 19.22 -13.56 -5.25
C ARG A 48 19.84 -12.18 -5.50
N ARG A 49 19.10 -11.09 -5.32
CA ARG A 49 19.62 -9.72 -5.53
C ARG A 49 20.08 -9.12 -4.19
N ALA A 50 21.33 -9.37 -3.85
CA ALA A 50 21.93 -9.03 -2.55
C ALA A 50 22.02 -7.51 -2.26
N GLU A 51 22.09 -6.65 -3.28
CA GLU A 51 22.52 -5.25 -3.12
C GLU A 51 21.39 -4.21 -3.00
N ARG A 52 20.19 -4.60 -2.55
CA ARG A 52 19.08 -3.62 -2.45
C ARG A 52 18.97 -2.99 -1.06
N PRO A 53 19.01 -1.65 -0.96
CA PRO A 53 18.64 -0.99 0.29
C PRO A 53 17.19 -1.36 0.64
N ASN A 54 16.96 -1.69 1.92
CA ASN A 54 15.65 -2.10 2.47
C ASN A 54 15.12 -3.46 2.01
N ARG A 55 15.96 -4.36 1.46
CA ARG A 55 15.56 -5.74 1.10
C ARG A 55 14.85 -6.47 2.24
N GLY A 56 15.41 -6.42 3.45
CA GLY A 56 14.87 -7.11 4.62
C GLY A 56 13.43 -6.67 4.93
N LEU A 57 13.15 -5.37 4.87
CA LEU A 57 11.82 -4.81 5.08
C LEU A 57 10.81 -5.37 4.06
N TYR A 58 11.13 -5.30 2.76
CA TYR A 58 10.21 -5.81 1.73
C TYR A 58 10.00 -7.32 1.83
N LEU A 59 11.04 -8.09 2.16
CA LEU A 59 10.94 -9.54 2.36
C LEU A 59 10.03 -9.86 3.55
N THR A 60 10.23 -9.19 4.69
CA THR A 60 9.36 -9.35 5.87
C THR A 60 7.91 -9.02 5.53
N CYS A 61 7.64 -7.88 4.87
CA CYS A 61 6.27 -7.51 4.51
C CYS A 61 5.61 -8.53 3.57
N ILE A 62 6.32 -9.03 2.55
CA ILE A 62 5.78 -10.04 1.62
C ILE A 62 5.50 -11.36 2.33
N ILE A 63 6.39 -11.81 3.21
CA ILE A 63 6.18 -13.02 4.03
C ILE A 63 4.98 -12.83 4.95
N THR A 64 4.88 -11.68 5.63
CA THR A 64 3.75 -11.37 6.51
C THR A 64 2.43 -11.36 5.74
N LEU A 65 2.37 -10.71 4.57
CA LEU A 65 1.18 -10.74 3.70
C LEU A 65 0.80 -12.17 3.31
N PHE A 66 1.78 -12.97 2.91
CA PHE A 66 1.54 -14.35 2.50
C PHE A 66 0.98 -15.20 3.66
N VAL A 67 1.56 -15.08 4.85
CA VAL A 67 1.11 -15.80 6.05
C VAL A 67 -0.29 -15.35 6.45
N LEU A 68 -0.56 -14.03 6.49
CA LEU A 68 -1.88 -13.50 6.84
C LEU A 68 -2.96 -13.96 5.85
N ILE A 69 -2.71 -13.88 4.54
CA ILE A 69 -3.65 -14.32 3.50
C ILE A 69 -3.89 -15.84 3.61
N THR A 70 -2.83 -16.63 3.79
CA THR A 70 -2.94 -18.08 3.91
C THR A 70 -3.75 -18.49 5.14
N ALA A 71 -3.50 -17.86 6.28
CA ALA A 71 -4.23 -18.12 7.52
C ALA A 71 -5.71 -17.71 7.39
N CYS A 72 -6.00 -16.56 6.78
CA CYS A 72 -7.36 -16.12 6.49
C CYS A 72 -8.10 -17.12 5.59
N ASN A 73 -7.51 -17.50 4.45
CA ASN A 73 -8.07 -18.48 3.53
C ASN A 73 -8.34 -19.83 4.19
N THR A 74 -7.44 -20.28 5.07
CA THR A 74 -7.60 -21.54 5.81
C THR A 74 -8.84 -21.50 6.70
N VAL A 75 -9.01 -20.41 7.46
CA VAL A 75 -10.17 -20.25 8.36
C VAL A 75 -11.46 -20.12 7.57
N VAL A 76 -11.47 -19.30 6.51
CA VAL A 76 -12.63 -19.18 5.60
C VAL A 76 -13.01 -20.56 5.06
N THR A 77 -12.04 -21.35 4.59
CA THR A 77 -12.30 -22.71 4.08
C THR A 77 -12.95 -23.61 5.13
N VAL A 78 -12.40 -23.64 6.36
CA VAL A 78 -12.95 -24.47 7.45
C VAL A 78 -14.38 -24.07 7.78
N VAL A 79 -14.66 -22.76 7.85
CA VAL A 79 -16.00 -22.24 8.15
C VAL A 79 -16.99 -22.62 7.05
N TYR A 80 -16.64 -22.39 5.79
CA TYR A 80 -17.50 -22.73 4.65
C TYR A 80 -17.79 -24.23 4.57
N ILE A 81 -16.79 -25.08 4.79
CA ILE A 81 -16.98 -26.55 4.79
C ILE A 81 -17.88 -26.99 5.96
N ASP A 82 -17.66 -26.46 7.16
CA ASP A 82 -18.48 -26.78 8.34
C ASP A 82 -19.94 -26.36 8.12
N GLN A 83 -20.16 -25.16 7.59
CA GLN A 83 -21.49 -24.66 7.23
C GLN A 83 -22.18 -25.58 6.22
N SER A 84 -21.51 -25.92 5.11
CA SER A 84 -22.08 -26.81 4.09
C SER A 84 -22.41 -28.22 4.61
N ILE A 85 -21.56 -28.79 5.48
CA ILE A 85 -21.80 -30.11 6.09
C ILE A 85 -23.05 -30.08 6.97
N VAL A 86 -23.19 -29.04 7.80
CA VAL A 86 -24.33 -28.88 8.71
C VAL A 86 -25.63 -28.67 7.95
N GLU A 87 -25.62 -27.81 6.92
CA GLU A 87 -26.77 -27.57 6.05
C GLU A 87 -27.19 -28.82 5.27
N PHE A 88 -26.24 -29.51 4.65
CA PHE A 88 -26.51 -30.76 3.93
C PHE A 88 -27.06 -31.85 4.87
N THR A 89 -26.50 -31.96 6.08
CA THR A 89 -26.98 -32.91 7.09
C THR A 89 -28.40 -32.58 7.54
N ALA A 90 -28.71 -31.30 7.75
CA ALA A 90 -30.05 -30.86 8.11
C ALA A 90 -31.07 -31.09 6.98
N ALA A 91 -30.71 -30.80 5.73
CA ALA A 91 -31.53 -31.09 4.56
C ALA A 91 -31.84 -32.59 4.44
N LYS A 92 -30.86 -33.45 4.68
CA LYS A 92 -31.02 -34.92 4.61
C LYS A 92 -31.81 -35.50 5.78
N THR A 93 -31.59 -35.00 7.00
CA THR A 93 -32.13 -35.60 8.23
C THR A 93 -33.39 -34.92 8.76
N ARG A 94 -33.79 -33.77 8.18
CA ARG A 94 -34.83 -32.86 8.68
C ARG A 94 -34.66 -32.48 10.17
N LYS A 95 -33.43 -32.54 10.68
CA LYS A 95 -33.08 -32.15 12.06
C LYS A 95 -32.38 -30.80 12.05
N TYR A 96 -33.13 -29.73 12.27
CA TYR A 96 -32.64 -28.35 12.18
C TYR A 96 -31.86 -27.86 13.41
N ARG A 97 -31.74 -28.66 14.48
CA ARG A 97 -31.07 -28.26 15.72
C ARG A 97 -29.58 -27.93 15.52
N ALA A 98 -28.90 -28.62 14.60
CA ALA A 98 -27.49 -28.35 14.27
C ALA A 98 -27.33 -27.03 13.50
N VAL A 99 -28.23 -26.78 12.52
CA VAL A 99 -28.29 -25.50 11.79
C VAL A 99 -28.61 -24.35 12.74
N LEU A 100 -29.57 -24.51 13.68
CA LEU A 100 -29.82 -23.48 14.69
C LEU A 100 -28.59 -23.19 15.55
N LYS A 101 -27.81 -24.19 15.97
CA LYS A 101 -26.58 -23.98 16.75
C LYS A 101 -25.48 -23.25 15.97
N LEU A 102 -25.41 -23.48 14.66
CA LEU A 102 -24.50 -22.80 13.75
C LEU A 102 -24.95 -21.34 13.52
N LEU A 103 -26.24 -21.11 13.24
CA LEU A 103 -26.83 -19.77 13.06
C LEU A 103 -26.74 -18.91 14.33
N THR A 104 -26.80 -19.53 15.51
CA THR A 104 -26.69 -18.84 16.81
C THR A 104 -25.25 -18.61 17.27
N GLY A 105 -24.24 -19.01 16.49
CA GLY A 105 -22.83 -18.73 16.83
C GLY A 105 -22.34 -19.44 18.09
N GLN A 106 -22.99 -20.55 18.49
CA GLN A 106 -22.69 -21.24 19.75
C GLN A 106 -21.46 -22.15 19.65
N THR A 107 -20.97 -22.45 18.44
CA THR A 107 -19.77 -23.27 18.26
C THR A 107 -18.49 -22.42 18.19
N THR A 108 -17.37 -22.99 18.65
CA THR A 108 -16.06 -22.33 18.55
C THR A 108 -15.68 -22.02 17.11
N ILE A 109 -16.07 -22.88 16.15
CA ILE A 109 -15.80 -22.69 14.72
C ILE A 109 -16.55 -21.46 14.19
N THR A 110 -17.83 -21.31 14.52
CA THR A 110 -18.61 -20.14 14.09
C THR A 110 -18.06 -18.85 14.70
N ARG A 111 -17.69 -18.86 15.99
CA ARG A 111 -17.11 -17.67 16.64
C ARG A 111 -15.78 -17.26 16.00
N LEU A 112 -14.91 -18.22 15.73
CA LEU A 112 -13.66 -17.96 15.00
C LEU A 112 -13.94 -17.48 13.56
N GLY A 113 -14.97 -18.04 12.92
CA GLY A 113 -15.44 -17.65 11.60
C GLY A 113 -16.08 -16.27 11.52
N SER A 114 -16.56 -15.71 12.63
CA SER A 114 -17.05 -14.34 12.68
C SER A 114 -15.93 -13.32 12.97
N VAL A 115 -14.89 -13.71 13.73
CA VAL A 115 -13.82 -12.81 14.17
C VAL A 115 -12.71 -12.69 13.12
N ILE A 116 -12.23 -13.83 12.62
CA ILE A 116 -11.01 -13.88 11.79
C ILE A 116 -11.20 -13.22 10.41
N PRO A 117 -12.29 -13.50 9.66
CA PRO A 117 -12.54 -12.85 8.39
C PRO A 117 -12.76 -11.33 8.48
N GLU A 118 -13.04 -10.79 9.66
CA GLU A 118 -13.16 -9.35 9.87
C GLU A 118 -11.82 -8.69 10.24
N LEU A 119 -11.00 -9.33 11.07
CA LEU A 119 -9.72 -8.76 11.53
C LEU A 119 -8.59 -8.92 10.51
N PHE A 120 -8.47 -10.08 9.85
CA PHE A 120 -7.32 -10.38 8.99
C PHE A 120 -7.24 -9.46 7.76
N PRO A 121 -8.34 -9.13 7.07
CA PRO A 121 -8.30 -8.15 5.98
C PRO A 121 -7.78 -6.77 6.42
N VAL A 122 -8.09 -6.33 7.64
CA VAL A 122 -7.55 -5.06 8.16
C VAL A 122 -6.03 -5.16 8.32
N LEU A 123 -5.52 -6.26 8.88
CA LEU A 123 -4.08 -6.49 9.02
C LEU A 123 -3.37 -6.56 7.67
N ILE A 124 -3.95 -7.25 6.68
CA ILE A 124 -3.43 -7.34 5.32
C ILE A 124 -3.33 -5.94 4.70
N ASN A 125 -4.36 -5.11 4.85
CA ASN A 125 -4.38 -3.75 4.33
C ASN A 125 -3.33 -2.85 5.01
N ILE A 126 -3.15 -2.96 6.33
CA ILE A 126 -2.09 -2.22 7.04
C ILE A 126 -0.71 -2.53 6.46
N VAL A 127 -0.40 -3.81 6.22
CA VAL A 127 0.90 -4.20 5.65
C VAL A 127 1.04 -3.75 4.19
N ALA A 128 -0.03 -3.87 3.39
CA ALA A 128 -0.04 -3.43 2.00
C ALA A 128 0.14 -1.91 1.87
N ASP A 129 -0.62 -1.13 2.65
CA ASP A 129 -0.53 0.33 2.72
C ASP A 129 0.87 0.76 3.15
N PHE A 130 1.43 0.14 4.19
CA PHE A 130 2.79 0.43 4.64
C PHE A 130 3.81 0.24 3.50
N MET A 131 3.72 -0.84 2.72
CA MET A 131 4.60 -1.08 1.58
C MET A 131 4.45 0.00 0.49
N LEU A 132 3.22 0.40 0.16
CA LEU A 132 2.95 1.41 -0.86
C LEU A 132 3.37 2.81 -0.42
N ILE A 133 3.09 3.19 0.82
CA ILE A 133 3.49 4.48 1.41
C ILE A 133 5.01 4.56 1.50
N HIS A 134 5.68 3.51 1.97
CA HIS A 134 7.14 3.46 2.03
C HIS A 134 7.77 3.65 0.64
N ARG A 135 7.23 2.97 -0.38
CA ARG A 135 7.67 3.15 -1.77
C ARG A 135 7.47 4.57 -2.27
N CYS A 136 6.28 5.11 -2.06
CA CYS A 136 5.96 6.47 -2.45
C CYS A 136 6.89 7.47 -1.74
N HIS A 137 7.15 7.29 -0.44
CA HIS A 137 8.04 8.14 0.33
C HIS A 137 9.47 8.16 -0.21
N ILE A 138 10.03 6.98 -0.54
CA ILE A 138 11.37 6.87 -1.13
C ILE A 138 11.44 7.60 -2.49
N ILE A 139 10.45 7.38 -3.36
CA ILE A 139 10.42 7.96 -4.71
C ILE A 139 10.30 9.50 -4.68
N TRP A 140 9.67 10.05 -3.64
CA TRP A 140 9.62 11.49 -3.41
C TRP A 140 10.86 12.06 -2.72
N GLY A 141 11.95 11.28 -2.64
CA GLY A 141 13.22 11.70 -2.05
C GLY A 141 13.18 11.80 -0.54
N SER A 142 12.38 10.96 0.13
CA SER A 142 12.25 10.90 1.60
C SER A 142 11.83 12.23 2.26
N ARG A 143 11.07 13.07 1.53
CA ARG A 143 10.56 14.33 2.06
C ARG A 143 9.40 14.09 3.03
N LYS A 144 9.61 14.40 4.31
CA LYS A 144 8.62 14.27 5.39
C LYS A 144 7.26 14.90 5.07
N ARG A 145 7.22 15.99 4.29
CA ARG A 145 6.00 16.71 3.89
C ARG A 145 4.97 15.86 3.15
N ILE A 146 5.38 14.76 2.53
CA ILE A 146 4.48 13.89 1.74
C ILE A 146 4.24 12.56 2.45
N GLY A 147 5.27 12.00 3.09
CA GLY A 147 5.12 10.74 3.83
C GLY A 147 4.19 10.86 5.05
N ILE A 148 4.32 11.92 5.84
CA ILE A 148 3.53 12.12 7.06
C ILE A 148 2.02 12.20 6.78
N PRO A 149 1.52 13.04 5.85
CA PRO A 149 0.08 13.10 5.61
C PRO A 149 -0.49 11.78 5.07
N LEU A 150 0.24 11.07 4.22
CA LEU A 150 -0.21 9.77 3.70
C LEU A 150 -0.29 8.71 4.80
N PHE A 151 0.70 8.70 5.69
CA PHE A 151 0.68 7.83 6.86
C PHE A 151 -0.49 8.15 7.80
N LEU A 152 -0.76 9.43 8.06
CA LEU A 152 -1.89 9.85 8.88
C LEU A 152 -3.24 9.44 8.27
N VAL A 153 -3.40 9.62 6.96
CA VAL A 153 -4.63 9.19 6.26
C VAL A 153 -4.81 7.68 6.35
N SER A 154 -3.77 6.90 6.05
CA SER A 154 -3.82 5.44 6.17
C SER A 154 -4.09 4.99 7.61
N PHE A 155 -3.49 5.64 8.60
CA PHE A 155 -3.74 5.35 10.01
C PHE A 155 -5.21 5.56 10.38
N VAL A 156 -5.81 6.68 9.97
CA VAL A 156 -7.24 6.96 10.21
C VAL A 156 -8.12 5.95 9.50
N VAL A 157 -7.85 5.63 8.23
CA VAL A 157 -8.64 4.66 7.46
C VAL A 157 -8.57 3.27 8.09
N ASN A 158 -7.38 2.81 8.48
CA ASN A 158 -7.20 1.51 9.13
C ASN A 158 -7.80 1.47 10.55
N ALA A 159 -7.77 2.58 11.30
CA ALA A 159 -8.45 2.68 12.59
C ALA A 159 -9.97 2.56 12.45
N ILE A 160 -10.55 3.20 11.43
CA ILE A 160 -11.98 3.04 11.09
C ILE A 160 -12.27 1.59 10.68
N GLY A 161 -11.40 0.96 9.88
CA GLY A 161 -11.52 -0.45 9.52
C GLY A 161 -11.52 -1.38 10.71
N LEU A 162 -10.61 -1.16 11.68
CA LEU A 162 -10.55 -1.95 12.91
C LEU A 162 -11.80 -1.75 13.77
N ALA A 163 -12.27 -0.51 13.92
CA ALA A 163 -13.52 -0.22 14.63
C ALA A 163 -14.71 -0.92 13.95
N ALA A 164 -14.79 -0.89 12.61
CA ALA A 164 -15.83 -1.59 11.86
C ALA A 164 -15.79 -3.10 12.11
N ALA A 165 -14.60 -3.72 12.07
CA ALA A 165 -14.42 -5.14 12.35
C ALA A 165 -14.89 -5.51 13.75
N ILE A 166 -14.58 -4.70 14.77
CA ILE A 166 -15.04 -4.91 16.15
C ILE A 166 -16.56 -4.81 16.23
N VAL A 167 -17.16 -3.77 15.65
CA VAL A 167 -18.61 -3.54 15.69
C VAL A 167 -19.37 -4.69 15.01
N VAL A 168 -18.91 -5.14 13.83
CA VAL A 168 -19.49 -6.28 13.12
C VAL A 168 -19.35 -7.55 13.94
N THR A 169 -18.16 -7.82 14.49
CA THR A 169 -17.89 -9.01 15.31
C THR A 169 -18.82 -9.04 16.52
N VAL A 170 -18.89 -7.94 17.30
CA VAL A 170 -19.76 -7.85 18.49
C VAL A 170 -21.24 -8.00 18.12
N GLY A 171 -21.67 -7.40 17.01
CA GLY A 171 -23.02 -7.55 16.50
C GLY A 171 -23.35 -8.99 16.09
N SER A 172 -22.39 -9.69 15.46
CA SER A 172 -22.57 -11.08 15.03
C SER A 172 -22.60 -12.09 16.18
N LEU A 173 -21.79 -11.87 17.22
CA LEU A 173 -21.73 -12.76 18.39
C LEU A 173 -22.98 -12.69 19.28
N ASN A 174 -23.71 -11.58 19.23
CA ASN A 174 -24.91 -11.34 20.05
C ASN A 174 -26.16 -11.17 19.18
N TYR A 175 -26.18 -11.75 17.98
CA TYR A 175 -27.21 -11.52 16.96
C TYR A 175 -28.63 -11.95 17.39
N GLU A 176 -28.74 -12.81 18.42
CA GLU A 176 -30.02 -13.21 19.00
C GLU A 176 -30.81 -12.03 19.58
N ASP A 177 -30.12 -11.02 20.08
CA ASP A 177 -30.71 -9.80 20.64
C ASP A 177 -30.99 -8.75 19.54
N ASP A 178 -32.24 -8.29 19.45
CA ASP A 178 -32.67 -7.31 18.44
C ASP A 178 -31.83 -6.03 18.44
N ARG A 179 -31.33 -5.61 19.61
CA ARG A 179 -30.44 -4.45 19.75
C ARG A 179 -29.17 -4.64 18.93
N PHE A 180 -28.56 -5.81 18.96
CA PHE A 180 -27.29 -6.09 18.30
C PHE A 180 -27.43 -6.34 16.81
N ARG A 181 -28.63 -6.67 16.30
CA ARG A 181 -28.89 -6.70 14.84
C ARG A 181 -28.68 -5.33 14.19
N SER A 182 -29.15 -4.27 14.85
CA SER A 182 -28.93 -2.90 14.38
C SER A 182 -27.45 -2.50 14.38
N VAL A 183 -26.69 -2.99 15.37
CA VAL A 183 -25.24 -2.81 15.49
C VAL A 183 -24.51 -3.54 14.37
N TYR A 184 -24.88 -4.80 14.09
CA TYR A 184 -24.33 -5.58 12.98
C TYR A 184 -24.56 -4.89 11.62
N ALA A 185 -25.79 -4.45 11.35
CA ALA A 185 -26.13 -3.74 10.12
C ALA A 185 -25.34 -2.42 9.97
N THR A 186 -25.21 -1.66 11.07
CA THR A 186 -24.40 -0.43 11.08
C THR A 186 -22.93 -0.73 10.84
N GLY A 187 -22.38 -1.76 11.50
CA GLY A 187 -21.02 -2.23 11.28
C GLY A 187 -20.77 -2.62 9.82
N GLY A 188 -21.71 -3.32 9.19
CA GLY A 188 -21.65 -3.70 7.78
C GLY A 188 -21.54 -2.50 6.83
N ARG A 189 -22.29 -1.42 7.10
CA ARG A 189 -22.22 -0.16 6.32
C ARG A 189 -20.87 0.52 6.47
N ILE A 190 -20.36 0.63 7.70
CA ILE A 190 -19.04 1.23 7.98
C ILE A 190 -17.94 0.39 7.31
N ARG A 191 -18.02 -0.94 7.39
CA ARG A 191 -17.10 -1.89 6.75
C ARG A 191 -17.08 -1.72 5.23
N SER A 192 -18.25 -1.61 4.60
CA SER A 192 -18.34 -1.36 3.16
C SER A 192 -17.65 -0.04 2.78
N GLY A 193 -17.93 1.04 3.54
CA GLY A 193 -17.27 2.34 3.37
C GLY A 193 -15.75 2.27 3.56
N PHE A 194 -15.27 1.50 4.53
CA PHE A 194 -13.84 1.25 4.74
C PHE A 194 -13.18 0.61 3.51
N PHE A 195 -13.75 -0.47 2.97
CA PHE A 195 -13.18 -1.13 1.80
C PHE A 195 -13.13 -0.20 0.57
N VAL A 196 -14.19 0.58 0.34
CA VAL A 196 -14.24 1.56 -0.76
C VAL A 196 -13.18 2.65 -0.55
N THR A 197 -13.11 3.22 0.65
CA THR A 197 -12.11 4.26 0.98
C THR A 197 -10.69 3.73 0.80
N ASN A 198 -10.45 2.48 1.22
CA ASN A 198 -9.15 1.85 1.09
C ASN A 198 -8.78 1.59 -0.38
N ALA A 199 -9.74 1.17 -1.22
CA ALA A 199 -9.54 1.03 -2.66
C ALA A 199 -9.19 2.36 -3.35
N VAL A 200 -9.89 3.44 -2.97
CA VAL A 200 -9.58 4.78 -3.47
C VAL A 200 -8.20 5.24 -3.01
N PHE A 201 -7.88 5.08 -1.73
CA PHE A 201 -6.57 5.45 -1.18
C PHE A 201 -5.42 4.71 -1.87
N ASN A 202 -5.55 3.39 -2.05
CA ASN A 202 -4.58 2.57 -2.76
C ASN A 202 -4.43 2.97 -4.25
N SER A 203 -5.53 3.37 -4.90
CA SER A 203 -5.51 3.90 -6.27
C SER A 203 -4.74 5.22 -6.35
N ILE A 204 -4.99 6.15 -5.42
CA ILE A 204 -4.31 7.45 -5.35
C ILE A 204 -2.82 7.24 -5.11
N LEU A 205 -2.43 6.38 -4.17
CA LEU A 205 -1.03 6.05 -3.91
C LEU A 205 -0.33 5.48 -5.15
N THR A 206 -1.00 4.56 -5.85
CA THR A 206 -0.47 3.96 -7.08
C THR A 206 -0.28 5.02 -8.17
N LEU A 207 -1.30 5.84 -8.44
CA LEU A 207 -1.25 6.89 -9.46
C LEU A 207 -0.21 7.96 -9.14
N MET A 208 -0.12 8.38 -7.88
CA MET A 208 0.86 9.36 -7.42
C MET A 208 2.29 8.81 -7.53
N THR A 209 2.47 7.52 -7.23
CA THR A 209 3.76 6.84 -7.42
C THR A 209 4.11 6.79 -8.91
N ALA A 210 3.25 6.21 -9.75
CA ALA A 210 3.47 6.09 -11.19
C ALA A 210 3.70 7.45 -11.86
N GLY A 211 2.86 8.45 -11.56
CA GLY A 211 2.95 9.80 -12.12
C GLY A 211 4.20 10.55 -11.68
N ARG A 212 4.62 10.41 -10.41
CA ARG A 212 5.86 11.03 -9.94
C ARG A 212 7.07 10.46 -10.66
N ILE A 213 7.13 9.14 -10.78
CA ILE A 213 8.25 8.53 -11.48
C ILE A 213 8.22 9.02 -12.95
N TRP A 214 7.03 9.12 -13.59
CA TRP A 214 6.92 9.56 -14.99
C TRP A 214 7.43 10.99 -15.20
N TRP A 215 7.14 11.86 -14.23
CA TRP A 215 7.67 13.22 -14.21
C TRP A 215 9.20 13.27 -14.10
N ILE A 216 9.79 12.44 -13.23
CA ILE A 216 11.25 12.38 -13.04
C ILE A 216 11.91 11.94 -14.36
N THR A 217 11.39 10.90 -15.01
CA THR A 217 11.93 10.42 -16.28
C THR A 217 11.79 11.46 -17.37
N ARG A 218 10.67 12.18 -17.45
CA ARG A 218 10.50 13.24 -18.44
C ARG A 218 11.54 14.36 -18.27
N LYS A 219 11.96 14.67 -17.05
CA LYS A 219 13.06 15.62 -16.79
C LYS A 219 14.41 15.03 -17.19
N ALA A 220 14.70 13.79 -16.79
CA ALA A 220 15.96 13.12 -17.10
C ALA A 220 16.16 12.87 -18.61
N ARG A 221 15.08 12.67 -19.36
CA ARG A 221 15.08 12.55 -20.83
C ARG A 221 15.76 13.74 -21.51
N LYS A 222 15.61 14.95 -20.96
CA LYS A 222 16.28 16.14 -21.50
C LYS A 222 17.80 16.07 -21.40
N LEU A 223 18.34 15.19 -20.55
CA LEU A 223 19.76 15.10 -20.22
C LEU A 223 20.41 13.79 -20.72
N LEU A 224 19.67 12.67 -20.80
CA LEU A 224 20.25 11.32 -20.94
C LEU A 224 19.82 10.51 -22.19
N GLY A 225 18.99 11.09 -23.08
CA GLY A 225 18.62 10.45 -24.37
C GLY A 225 17.48 9.42 -24.31
N GLN A 226 17.19 8.76 -25.44
CA GLN A 226 15.97 7.95 -25.68
C GLN A 226 15.98 6.51 -25.14
N SER A 227 17.15 5.91 -24.84
CA SER A 227 17.22 4.51 -24.36
C SER A 227 16.54 4.31 -23.01
N VAL A 228 16.49 5.38 -22.19
CA VAL A 228 15.80 5.44 -20.89
C VAL A 228 14.28 5.32 -21.04
N ASP A 229 13.69 5.77 -22.16
CA ASP A 229 12.22 5.84 -22.33
C ASP A 229 11.56 4.45 -22.32
N ARG A 230 12.16 3.44 -22.95
CA ARG A 230 11.54 2.11 -23.11
C ARG A 230 11.51 1.33 -21.80
N GLU A 231 12.65 1.26 -21.11
CA GLU A 231 12.75 0.58 -19.82
C GLU A 231 11.82 1.24 -18.79
N TYR A 232 11.73 2.58 -18.86
CA TYR A 232 10.94 3.36 -17.95
C TYR A 232 9.42 3.26 -18.15
N ASN A 233 8.95 3.36 -19.39
CA ASN A 233 7.54 3.16 -19.71
C ASN A 233 7.08 1.76 -19.29
N THR A 234 7.97 0.77 -19.38
CA THR A 234 7.71 -0.59 -18.87
C THR A 234 7.49 -0.61 -17.35
N ILE A 235 8.21 0.21 -16.58
CA ILE A 235 8.02 0.33 -15.12
C ILE A 235 6.69 0.99 -14.78
N VAL A 236 6.37 2.11 -15.44
CA VAL A 236 5.10 2.81 -15.19
C VAL A 236 3.93 1.91 -15.52
N ALA A 237 3.98 1.24 -16.68
CA ALA A 237 2.99 0.24 -17.07
C ALA A 237 2.91 -0.89 -16.02
N ALA A 238 4.05 -1.41 -15.57
CA ALA A 238 4.08 -2.44 -14.55
C ALA A 238 3.43 -2.03 -13.22
N ILE A 239 3.67 -0.79 -12.76
CA ILE A 239 3.05 -0.24 -11.54
C ILE A 239 1.55 -0.06 -11.73
N LEU A 240 1.14 0.53 -12.85
CA LEU A 240 -0.28 0.78 -13.14
C LEU A 240 -1.05 -0.53 -13.31
N GLU A 241 -0.59 -1.44 -14.16
CA GLU A 241 -1.23 -2.73 -14.41
C GLU A 241 -1.36 -3.57 -13.13
N SER A 242 -0.37 -3.54 -12.24
CA SER A 242 -0.43 -4.28 -10.98
C SER A 242 -1.28 -3.57 -9.92
N GLY A 243 -1.27 -2.23 -9.92
CA GLY A 243 -1.99 -1.42 -8.93
C GLY A 243 -3.47 -1.25 -9.22
N ILE A 244 -3.94 -1.45 -10.47
CA ILE A 244 -5.37 -1.47 -10.79
C ILE A 244 -6.06 -2.78 -10.37
N VAL A 245 -5.31 -3.85 -10.08
CA VAL A 245 -5.86 -5.18 -9.73
C VAL A 245 -6.81 -5.07 -8.53
N TYR A 246 -6.38 -4.39 -7.46
CA TYR A 246 -7.20 -4.26 -6.24
C TYR A 246 -8.50 -3.45 -6.46
N PRO A 247 -8.45 -2.22 -7.04
CA PRO A 247 -9.66 -1.45 -7.35
C PRO A 247 -10.62 -2.17 -8.31
N VAL A 248 -10.10 -2.85 -9.35
CA VAL A 248 -10.94 -3.58 -10.32
C VAL A 248 -11.69 -4.72 -9.63
N VAL A 249 -11.00 -5.52 -8.82
CA VAL A 249 -11.63 -6.61 -8.06
C VAL A 249 -12.69 -6.07 -7.09
N MET A 250 -12.44 -4.91 -6.46
CA MET A 250 -13.41 -4.26 -5.59
C MET A 250 -14.65 -3.77 -6.36
N ILE A 251 -14.47 -3.16 -7.54
CA ILE A 251 -15.60 -2.73 -8.39
C ILE A 251 -16.44 -3.93 -8.83
N ILE A 252 -15.79 -5.02 -9.25
CA ILE A 252 -16.48 -6.26 -9.65
C ILE A 252 -17.33 -6.79 -8.48
N ARG A 253 -16.78 -6.81 -7.25
CA ARG A 253 -17.54 -7.18 -6.05
C ARG A 253 -18.76 -6.30 -5.87
N VAL A 254 -18.60 -4.97 -5.89
CA VAL A 254 -19.70 -4.02 -5.67
C VAL A 254 -20.80 -4.24 -6.71
N ILE A 255 -20.44 -4.40 -7.99
CA ILE A 255 -21.40 -4.68 -9.06
C ILE A 255 -22.16 -5.97 -8.78
N ILE A 256 -21.47 -7.06 -8.45
CA ILE A 256 -22.11 -8.36 -8.18
C ILE A 256 -23.02 -8.27 -6.95
N THR A 257 -22.60 -7.62 -5.87
CA THR A 257 -23.44 -7.47 -4.67
C THR A 257 -24.71 -6.68 -4.98
N TYR A 258 -24.61 -5.50 -5.59
CA TYR A 258 -25.78 -4.66 -5.85
C TYR A 258 -26.67 -5.14 -7.02
N ALA A 259 -26.10 -5.88 -7.98
CA ALA A 259 -26.87 -6.44 -9.09
C ALA A 259 -27.72 -7.66 -8.67
N ASN A 260 -27.26 -8.42 -7.67
CA ASN A 260 -27.98 -9.61 -7.18
C ASN A 260 -28.90 -9.30 -5.98
N ASP A 261 -28.52 -8.35 -5.14
CA ASP A 261 -29.32 -7.99 -3.97
C ASP A 261 -29.19 -6.48 -3.62
N PRO A 262 -30.08 -5.63 -4.16
CA PRO A 262 -30.10 -4.21 -3.84
C PRO A 262 -30.51 -3.91 -2.38
N THR A 263 -31.11 -4.88 -1.68
CA THR A 263 -31.59 -4.75 -0.29
C THR A 263 -30.58 -5.21 0.77
N GLN A 264 -29.56 -5.99 0.40
CA GLN A 264 -28.62 -6.67 1.31
C GLN A 264 -29.30 -7.61 2.33
N GLU A 265 -30.46 -8.16 1.97
CA GLU A 265 -31.27 -9.07 2.81
C GLU A 265 -31.32 -10.50 2.26
N SER A 266 -30.78 -10.76 1.06
CA SER A 266 -30.77 -12.05 0.36
C SER A 266 -29.36 -12.59 0.10
N LEU A 267 -29.26 -13.91 -0.01
CA LEU A 267 -28.02 -14.65 -0.27
C LEU A 267 -27.44 -14.29 -1.65
N VAL A 268 -26.18 -13.87 -1.68
CA VAL A 268 -25.47 -13.54 -2.91
C VAL A 268 -24.85 -14.83 -3.46
N PRO A 269 -25.05 -15.19 -4.74
CA PRO A 269 -24.61 -16.50 -5.26
C PRO A 269 -23.11 -16.78 -5.20
N ILE A 270 -22.27 -15.74 -5.06
CA ILE A 270 -20.81 -15.80 -5.00
C ILE A 270 -20.31 -14.71 -4.04
N GLU A 271 -19.59 -15.08 -2.98
CA GLU A 271 -18.96 -14.11 -2.09
C GLU A 271 -17.52 -13.79 -2.58
N LEU A 272 -17.30 -12.58 -3.09
CA LEU A 272 -15.99 -12.15 -3.58
C LEU A 272 -15.09 -11.51 -2.52
N VAL A 273 -15.55 -11.40 -1.27
CA VAL A 273 -14.76 -10.85 -0.15
C VAL A 273 -13.39 -11.53 -0.03
N PRO A 274 -13.26 -12.87 -0.15
CA PRO A 274 -11.97 -13.56 -0.15
C PRO A 274 -10.98 -13.09 -1.20
N VAL A 275 -11.48 -12.66 -2.35
CA VAL A 275 -10.66 -12.24 -3.48
C VAL A 275 -10.16 -10.81 -3.30
N VAL A 276 -10.97 -9.95 -2.68
CA VAL A 276 -10.62 -8.54 -2.46
C VAL A 276 -9.36 -8.39 -1.60
N TYR A 277 -9.28 -9.09 -0.46
CA TYR A 277 -8.09 -8.99 0.39
C TYR A 277 -6.87 -9.70 -0.21
N GLN A 278 -7.06 -10.75 -1.02
CA GLN A 278 -5.97 -11.36 -1.77
C GLN A 278 -5.40 -10.37 -2.80
N ALA A 279 -6.27 -9.68 -3.53
CA ALA A 279 -5.86 -8.65 -4.48
C ALA A 279 -5.06 -7.52 -3.81
N ALA A 280 -5.41 -7.13 -2.59
CA ALA A 280 -4.68 -6.14 -1.80
C ALA A 280 -3.23 -6.57 -1.50
N GLY A 281 -2.96 -7.86 -1.27
CA GLY A 281 -1.60 -8.39 -1.10
C GLY A 281 -0.87 -8.73 -2.40
N ILE A 282 -1.61 -9.15 -3.43
CA ILE A 282 -1.06 -9.47 -4.76
C ILE A 282 -0.49 -8.22 -5.43
N ALA A 283 -1.21 -7.10 -5.40
CA ALA A 283 -0.82 -5.85 -6.05
C ALA A 283 0.60 -5.38 -5.66
N PRO A 284 0.94 -5.14 -4.37
CA PRO A 284 2.29 -4.73 -4.00
C PRO A 284 3.34 -5.78 -4.37
N THR A 285 3.03 -7.08 -4.25
CA THR A 285 3.94 -8.18 -4.60
C THR A 285 4.28 -8.19 -6.10
N LEU A 286 3.27 -8.02 -6.97
CA LEU A 286 3.45 -7.91 -8.42
C LEU A 286 4.30 -6.70 -8.81
N ILE A 287 4.05 -5.55 -8.17
CA ILE A 287 4.89 -4.36 -8.39
C ILE A 287 6.34 -4.67 -8.02
N ILE A 288 6.59 -5.38 -6.91
CA ILE A 288 7.96 -5.77 -6.51
C ILE A 288 8.60 -6.66 -7.59
N VAL A 289 7.90 -7.71 -8.03
CA VAL A 289 8.43 -8.66 -9.03
C VAL A 289 8.76 -7.94 -10.33
N ARG A 290 7.83 -7.17 -10.89
CA ARG A 290 8.01 -6.51 -12.18
C ARG A 290 9.11 -5.45 -12.16
N VAL A 291 9.16 -4.64 -11.11
CA VAL A 291 10.23 -3.65 -10.91
C VAL A 291 11.59 -4.32 -10.69
N SER A 292 11.61 -5.50 -10.05
CA SER A 292 12.85 -6.23 -9.82
C SER A 292 13.37 -6.97 -11.05
N LEU A 293 12.48 -7.48 -11.89
CA LEU A 293 12.81 -8.04 -13.20
C LEU A 293 13.24 -6.93 -14.19
N GLY A 294 12.66 -5.73 -14.08
CA GLY A 294 12.93 -4.57 -14.93
C GLY A 294 14.19 -3.74 -14.62
N LYS A 295 15.08 -4.14 -13.71
CA LYS A 295 16.41 -3.52 -13.43
C LYS A 295 16.48 -2.06 -12.92
N THR A 296 15.49 -1.48 -12.22
CA THR A 296 15.38 0.01 -12.24
C THR A 296 15.04 0.81 -10.96
N VAL A 297 14.86 0.25 -9.75
CA VAL A 297 14.71 1.14 -8.56
C VAL A 297 16.01 1.91 -8.28
N ASP A 298 17.13 1.20 -8.41
CA ASP A 298 18.46 1.75 -8.19
C ASP A 298 18.77 2.83 -9.25
N SER A 299 18.27 2.68 -10.48
CA SER A 299 18.44 3.68 -11.54
C SER A 299 17.57 4.94 -11.32
N VAL A 300 16.35 4.82 -10.78
CA VAL A 300 15.53 6.01 -10.43
C VAL A 300 16.18 6.81 -9.31
N ASN A 301 16.72 6.14 -8.28
CA ASN A 301 17.44 6.80 -7.19
C ASN A 301 18.74 7.42 -7.69
N GLN A 302 19.53 6.69 -8.49
CA GLN A 302 20.78 7.20 -9.08
C GLN A 302 20.53 8.41 -9.99
N MET A 303 19.44 8.39 -10.76
CA MET A 303 19.03 9.50 -11.63
C MET A 303 18.47 10.69 -10.85
N LEU A 304 17.76 10.46 -9.74
CA LEU A 304 17.38 11.52 -8.81
C LEU A 304 18.62 12.20 -8.20
N SER A 305 19.64 11.42 -7.86
CA SER A 305 20.94 11.96 -7.45
C SER A 305 21.57 12.77 -8.58
N THR A 306 21.65 12.26 -9.81
CA THR A 306 22.18 12.99 -10.97
C THR A 306 21.42 14.29 -11.24
N LEU A 307 20.09 14.28 -11.15
CA LEU A 307 19.24 15.47 -11.29
C LEU A 307 19.52 16.49 -10.17
N HIS A 308 19.68 16.04 -8.93
CA HIS A 308 20.04 16.91 -7.81
C HIS A 308 21.43 17.52 -7.97
N PHE A 309 22.40 16.77 -8.50
CA PHE A 309 23.72 17.30 -8.82
C PHE A 309 23.65 18.33 -9.96
N ALA A 310 22.94 18.04 -11.04
CA ALA A 310 22.78 18.97 -12.17
C ALA A 310 22.03 20.26 -11.77
N GLU A 311 21.01 20.17 -10.91
CA GLU A 311 20.28 21.33 -10.39
C GLU A 311 21.15 22.18 -9.46
N ARG A 312 22.08 21.55 -8.71
CA ARG A 312 23.04 22.25 -7.86
C ARG A 312 24.14 22.95 -8.67
N GLU A 313 24.67 22.30 -9.69
CA GLU A 313 25.65 22.91 -10.60
C GLU A 313 25.06 24.09 -11.38
N ALA A 314 23.81 23.96 -11.86
CA ALA A 314 23.12 25.07 -12.52
C ALA A 314 22.91 26.27 -11.58
N GLY A 315 22.52 26.02 -10.33
CA GLY A 315 22.36 27.06 -9.32
C GLY A 315 23.69 27.72 -8.91
N ASP A 316 24.77 26.96 -8.77
CA ASP A 316 26.10 27.50 -8.46
C ASP A 316 26.66 28.32 -9.63
N THR A 317 26.35 27.94 -10.87
CA THR A 317 26.75 28.69 -12.08
C THR A 317 26.00 30.01 -12.19
N GLU A 318 24.68 30.03 -11.95
CA GLU A 318 23.89 31.27 -11.90
C GLU A 318 24.34 32.18 -10.75
N THR A 319 24.67 31.62 -9.59
CA THR A 319 25.17 32.40 -8.44
C THR A 319 26.54 33.00 -8.72
N ARG A 320 27.43 32.25 -9.38
CA ARG A 320 28.78 32.71 -9.76
C ARG A 320 28.72 33.79 -10.85
N GLN A 321 27.84 33.64 -11.83
CA GLN A 321 27.63 34.63 -12.88
C GLN A 321 27.03 35.93 -12.32
N LYS A 322 26.14 35.82 -11.33
CA LYS A 322 25.58 36.99 -10.64
C LYS A 322 26.62 37.70 -9.75
N VAL A 323 27.54 36.97 -9.12
CA VAL A 323 28.67 37.57 -8.37
C VAL A 323 29.62 38.29 -9.31
N ASP A 324 29.94 37.70 -10.46
CA ASP A 324 30.81 38.30 -11.47
C ASP A 324 30.19 39.57 -12.08
N ASP A 325 28.89 39.57 -12.40
CA ASP A 325 28.16 40.77 -12.84
C ASP A 325 28.12 41.87 -11.76
N THR A 326 28.07 41.48 -10.48
CA THR A 326 28.07 42.45 -9.37
C THR A 326 29.46 43.04 -9.12
N ASP A 327 30.53 42.26 -9.31
CA ASP A 327 31.91 42.75 -9.22
C ASP A 327 32.31 43.60 -10.44
N ILE A 328 31.88 43.25 -11.65
CA ILE A 328 32.06 44.09 -12.85
C ILE A 328 31.32 45.43 -12.69
N SER A 329 30.10 45.42 -12.15
CA SER A 329 29.35 46.65 -11.86
C SER A 329 29.98 47.51 -10.75
N ARG A 330 30.75 46.91 -9.83
CA ARG A 330 31.52 47.62 -8.81
C ARG A 330 32.80 48.23 -9.38
N VAL A 331 33.52 47.53 -10.25
CA VAL A 331 34.72 48.08 -10.91
C VAL A 331 34.36 49.24 -11.85
N HIS A 332 33.20 49.20 -12.49
CA HIS A 332 32.77 50.27 -13.39
C HIS A 332 32.27 51.54 -12.66
N ASN A 333 32.01 51.47 -11.35
CA ASN A 333 31.56 52.60 -10.52
C ASN A 333 32.70 53.26 -9.72
N VAL A 334 33.97 52.91 -9.97
CA VAL A 334 35.13 53.51 -9.26
C VAL A 334 35.86 54.59 -10.07
N ASP A 335 35.64 54.70 -11.38
CA ASP A 335 36.25 55.76 -12.20
C ASP A 335 35.19 56.73 -12.70
N PHE A 336 34.76 57.66 -11.85
CA PHE A 336 34.32 59.02 -12.23
C PHE A 336 34.00 59.78 -10.94
N ASP A 337 35.01 60.42 -10.33
CA ASP A 337 34.83 61.72 -9.66
C ASP A 337 36.18 62.40 -9.30
N ASP A 338 36.37 63.54 -9.96
CA ASP A 338 36.93 64.82 -9.48
C ASP A 338 38.41 64.93 -9.02
N PRO A 339 39.28 65.65 -9.77
CA PRO A 339 40.64 65.97 -9.37
C PRO A 339 40.71 67.24 -8.51
N THR A 340 40.04 67.31 -7.36
CA THR A 340 40.34 68.37 -6.36
C THR A 340 40.03 67.94 -4.91
N ARG A 341 40.90 67.14 -4.29
CA ARG A 341 40.95 67.06 -2.82
C ARG A 341 42.33 66.69 -2.28
N GLN A 342 42.85 67.57 -1.43
CA GLN A 342 44.13 67.41 -0.72
C GLN A 342 44.11 66.22 0.27
N PRO A 343 45.24 65.53 0.48
CA PRO A 343 45.31 64.44 1.44
C PRO A 343 45.55 64.97 2.86
N SER A 344 44.62 64.70 3.78
CA SER A 344 44.87 64.82 5.22
C SER A 344 45.56 63.53 5.71
N TYR A 345 46.86 63.64 5.96
CA TYR A 345 47.63 62.67 6.71
C TYR A 345 47.16 62.60 8.17
N SER A 346 46.72 61.42 8.62
CA SER A 346 46.87 61.01 10.01
C SER A 346 47.61 59.67 10.02
N GLY A 347 48.81 59.69 10.56
CA GLY A 347 49.75 58.58 10.54
C GLY A 347 49.70 57.71 11.79
N SER A 348 50.69 56.80 11.80
CA SER A 348 51.20 55.99 12.90
C SER A 348 50.51 54.63 13.05
N SER A 349 51.00 53.53 12.46
CA SER A 349 52.32 52.86 12.55
C SER A 349 52.36 51.73 13.59
N ARG A 350 53.12 50.68 13.20
CA ARG A 350 53.69 49.55 13.96
C ARG A 350 52.74 48.38 14.25
N SER A 351 53.16 47.11 14.12
CA SER A 351 54.51 46.56 13.95
C SER A 351 54.48 45.16 13.34
N ASN A 352 55.53 44.89 12.57
CA ASN A 352 56.11 43.59 12.22
C ASN A 352 56.21 42.61 13.40
N GLU A 353 56.08 41.32 13.09
CA GLU A 353 56.88 40.16 13.53
C GLU A 353 56.00 38.91 13.33
N GLY A 354 56.44 37.75 12.87
CA GLY A 354 57.75 37.20 12.60
C GLY A 354 57.50 35.72 12.26
N SER A 355 58.27 35.22 11.31
CA SER A 355 58.41 33.81 10.90
C SER A 355 58.40 32.79 12.05
N LYS A 356 57.82 31.60 11.82
CA LYS A 356 58.42 30.30 12.18
C LYS A 356 57.67 29.08 11.61
N GLN A 357 58.43 28.27 10.86
CA GLN A 357 58.20 26.84 10.65
C GLN A 357 58.00 26.10 11.98
N LYS A 358 57.10 25.10 12.03
CA LYS A 358 57.38 23.85 12.74
C LYS A 358 56.61 22.66 12.17
N MET A 359 57.37 21.58 12.05
CA MET A 359 57.13 20.27 11.50
C MET A 359 56.55 19.32 12.58
N GLU A 360 55.58 18.48 12.19
CA GLU A 360 55.20 17.15 12.76
C GLU A 360 54.77 17.04 14.26
N PRO A 361 54.20 15.89 14.77
CA PRO A 361 54.00 14.55 14.17
C PRO A 361 52.63 13.86 14.40
N THR A 362 52.46 12.75 13.67
CA THR A 362 51.74 11.51 13.98
C THR A 362 51.79 11.08 15.45
N THR A 363 50.68 10.55 16.04
CA THR A 363 50.64 9.39 16.97
C THR A 363 49.18 8.92 17.21
N THR A 364 48.87 7.74 16.66
CA THR A 364 48.38 6.48 17.25
C THR A 364 47.58 6.43 18.59
N ILE A 365 46.61 5.49 18.61
CA ILE A 365 45.99 4.69 19.70
C ILE A 365 44.79 5.31 20.46
N MET A 366 43.56 4.82 20.19
CA MET A 366 42.93 3.69 20.91
C MET A 366 41.77 3.10 20.10
#